data_AF-A0A7R9U3E8-F1
#
_entry.id   AF-A0A7R9U3E8-F1
#
_cell.length_a   1.000
_cell.length_b   1.000
_cell.length_c   1.000
_cell.angle_alpha   90.00
_cell.angle_beta   90.00
_cell.angle_gamma   90.00
#
_symmetry.space_group_name_H-M   'P 1'
#
loop_
_entity.id
_entity.type
_entity.pdbx_description
1 polymer ?
#
loop_
_entity_poly.entity_id
_entity_poly.type
_entity_poly.pdbx_seq_one_letter_code
_entity_poly.pdbx_strand_id
1 'polypeptide(L)'
;SSRRPISEGSHGSLIGDIRGAGMFIGVDLVRDRETREAATAETSVLCTRLLRRHQILTTIDGPHNNVLVIKPPLAMSATDARRFVGLIEQELREMQGLDFRNVSHTPT
;
A
#
# COMPACT_ATOMS: atom_id res chain seq x y z
N SER A 1 23.63 13.88 -0.57
CA SER A 1 23.75 13.68 0.88
C SER A 1 22.83 12.53 1.28
N SER A 2 23.44 11.40 1.63
CA SER A 2 22.92 10.19 2.31
C SER A 2 21.41 9.86 2.17
N ARG A 3 21.09 8.95 1.24
CA ARG A 3 19.86 8.12 1.32
C ARG A 3 20.03 7.20 2.52
N ARG A 4 19.36 7.51 3.63
CA ARG A 4 19.23 6.54 4.72
C ARG A 4 18.33 5.40 4.23
N PRO A 5 18.77 4.14 4.28
CA PRO A 5 17.86 3.03 4.09
C PRO A 5 16.82 3.09 5.21
N ILE A 6 15.55 3.10 4.84
CA ILE A 6 14.45 2.93 5.78
C ILE A 6 14.63 1.53 6.37
N SER A 7 14.92 1.48 7.67
CA SER A 7 15.30 0.31 8.44
C SER A 7 14.35 -0.86 8.26
N GLU A 8 14.93 -2.06 8.18
CA GLU A 8 14.29 -3.37 8.30
C GLU A 8 13.52 -3.50 9.63
N GLY A 9 12.30 -2.99 9.65
CA GLY A 9 11.25 -3.47 10.54
C GLY A 9 10.34 -4.38 9.73
N SER A 10 9.90 -5.49 10.32
CA SER A 10 9.01 -6.50 9.74
C SER A 10 7.59 -5.96 9.46
N HIS A 11 7.48 -4.85 8.73
CA HIS A 11 6.26 -4.14 8.40
C HIS A 11 5.83 -4.55 6.98
N GLY A 12 5.06 -5.63 6.89
CA GLY A 12 4.37 -6.04 5.66
C GLY A 12 5.24 -6.83 4.68
N SER A 13 5.08 -8.15 4.69
CA SER A 13 5.64 -9.04 3.66
C SER A 13 5.30 -8.59 2.23
N LEU A 14 4.17 -7.88 2.09
CA LEU A 14 3.66 -7.42 0.81
C LEU A 14 4.34 -6.16 0.26
N ILE A 15 5.06 -5.36 1.06
CA ILE A 15 5.68 -4.13 0.53
C ILE A 15 6.95 -4.49 -0.22
N GLY A 16 6.98 -4.23 -1.53
CA GLY A 16 8.15 -4.45 -2.38
C GLY A 16 9.00 -3.19 -2.52
N ASP A 17 8.41 -2.13 -3.09
CA ASP A 17 9.12 -0.87 -3.37
C ASP A 17 8.21 0.34 -3.10
N ILE A 18 8.80 1.47 -2.75
CA ILE A 18 8.07 2.73 -2.52
C ILE A 18 8.70 3.80 -3.43
N ARG A 19 7.89 4.35 -4.34
CA ARG A 19 8.31 5.33 -5.34
C ARG A 19 7.51 6.61 -5.20
N GLY A 20 8.06 7.72 -5.68
CA GLY A 20 7.36 9.00 -5.71
C GLY A 20 8.19 10.17 -5.19
N ALA A 21 7.62 11.37 -5.28
CA ALA A 21 8.21 12.60 -4.80
C ALA A 21 7.11 13.55 -4.30
N GLY A 22 7.37 14.24 -3.19
CA GLY A 22 6.40 15.14 -2.57
C GLY A 22 5.12 14.40 -2.15
N MET A 23 3.97 14.88 -2.62
CA MET A 23 2.63 14.41 -2.25
C MET A 23 2.04 13.40 -3.24
N PHE A 24 2.89 12.72 -4.00
CA PHE A 24 2.49 11.65 -4.91
C PHE A 24 3.41 10.46 -4.70
N ILE A 25 2.88 9.42 -4.05
CA ILE A 25 3.61 8.24 -3.62
C ILE A 25 2.90 7.00 -4.18
N GLY A 26 3.68 6.08 -4.76
CA GLY A 26 3.24 4.75 -5.17
C GLY A 26 3.91 3.70 -4.31
N VAL A 27 3.12 2.77 -3.78
CA VAL A 27 3.59 1.61 -2.99
C VAL A 27 3.36 0.35 -3.82
N ASP A 28 4.45 -0.24 -4.30
CA ASP A 28 4.47 -1.48 -5.08
C ASP A 28 4.32 -2.67 -4.15
N LEU A 29 3.22 -3.43 -4.29
CA LEU A 29 2.91 -4.57 -3.46
C LEU A 29 3.21 -5.89 -4.19
N VAL A 30 4.05 -6.73 -3.58
CA VAL A 30 4.51 -8.02 -4.11
C VAL A 30 4.40 -9.11 -3.05
N ARG A 31 4.00 -10.32 -3.43
CA ARG A 31 3.93 -11.47 -2.51
C ARG A 31 5.31 -11.97 -2.12
N ASP A 32 6.26 -11.82 -3.02
CA ASP A 32 7.63 -12.26 -2.87
C ASP A 32 8.57 -11.19 -3.42
N ARG A 33 9.58 -10.82 -2.63
CA ARG A 33 10.50 -9.73 -2.96
C ARG A 33 11.59 -10.14 -3.95
N GLU A 34 11.91 -11.42 -4.04
CA GLU A 34 12.93 -11.95 -4.95
C GLU A 34 12.35 -12.13 -6.36
N THR A 35 11.20 -12.81 -6.46
CA THR A 35 10.52 -13.08 -7.74
C THR A 35 9.72 -11.86 -8.23
N ARG A 36 9.41 -10.92 -7.34
CA ARG A 36 8.52 -9.77 -7.59
C ARG A 36 7.12 -10.18 -8.05
N GLU A 37 6.60 -11.31 -7.57
CA GLU A 37 5.24 -11.74 -7.85
C GLU A 37 4.23 -10.68 -7.39
N ALA A 38 3.40 -10.19 -8.31
CA ALA A 38 2.46 -9.10 -8.03
C ALA A 38 1.35 -9.49 -7.04
N ALA A 39 1.12 -8.66 -6.02
CA ALA A 39 0.07 -8.86 -5.02
C ALA A 39 -1.24 -8.16 -5.44
N THR A 40 -1.75 -8.48 -6.62
CA THR A 40 -2.90 -7.77 -7.25
C THR A 40 -4.18 -7.85 -6.41
N ALA A 41 -4.51 -9.05 -5.91
CA ALA A 41 -5.73 -9.27 -5.12
C ALA A 41 -5.64 -8.54 -3.77
N GLU A 42 -4.48 -8.64 -3.13
CA GLU A 42 -4.17 -7.99 -1.86
C GLU A 42 -4.24 -6.47 -2.01
N THR A 43 -3.71 -5.91 -3.09
CA THR A 43 -3.78 -4.47 -3.40
C THR A 43 -5.22 -4.01 -3.53
N SER A 44 -6.06 -4.79 -4.23
CA SER A 44 -7.50 -4.52 -4.36
C SER A 44 -8.23 -4.55 -3.02
N VAL A 45 -7.91 -5.52 -2.15
CA VAL A 45 -8.48 -5.61 -0.81
C VAL A 45 -8.05 -4.43 0.04
N LEU A 46 -6.76 -4.09 0.04
CA LEU A 46 -6.21 -2.98 0.81
C LEU A 46 -6.89 -1.66 0.42
N CYS A 47 -6.95 -1.35 -0.88
CA CYS A 47 -7.62 -0.15 -1.39
C CYS A 47 -9.10 -0.11 -0.96
N THR A 48 -9.80 -1.24 -1.06
CA THR A 48 -11.20 -1.35 -0.65
C THR A 48 -11.37 -1.13 0.86
N ARG A 49 -10.49 -1.71 1.69
CA ARG A 49 -10.56 -1.57 3.15
C ARG A 49 -10.24 -0.15 3.60
N LEU A 50 -9.24 0.50 3.01
CA LEU A 50 -8.92 1.91 3.26
C LEU A 50 -10.14 2.81 2.99
N LEU A 51 -10.86 2.58 1.90
CA LEU A 51 -12.10 3.30 1.61
C LEU A 51 -13.22 2.96 2.60
N ARG A 52 -13.54 1.67 2.77
CA ARG A 52 -14.74 1.24 3.50
C ARG A 52 -14.63 1.40 5.01
N ARG A 53 -13.44 1.21 5.59
CA ARG A 53 -13.24 1.24 7.04
C ARG A 53 -12.73 2.59 7.53
N HIS A 54 -11.94 3.27 6.71
CA HIS A 54 -11.20 4.46 7.14
C HIS A 54 -11.55 5.73 6.35
N GLN A 55 -12.43 5.62 5.35
CA GLN A 55 -12.83 6.73 4.47
C GLN A 55 -11.64 7.38 3.74
N ILE A 56 -10.58 6.60 3.50
CA ILE A 56 -9.38 7.07 2.79
C ILE A 56 -9.46 6.63 1.34
N LEU A 57 -9.33 7.60 0.44
CA LEU A 57 -9.31 7.37 -1.01
C LEU A 57 -7.88 7.18 -1.51
N THR A 58 -7.62 5.98 -2.01
CA THR A 58 -6.41 5.62 -2.77
C THR A 58 -6.82 5.09 -4.13
N THR A 59 -5.86 5.03 -5.06
CA THR A 59 -6.08 4.41 -6.37
C THR A 59 -5.10 3.25 -6.57
N ILE A 60 -5.38 2.39 -7.53
CA ILE A 60 -4.50 1.30 -7.94
C ILE A 60 -3.95 1.62 -9.33
N ASP A 61 -2.67 1.37 -9.55
CA ASP A 61 -1.98 1.62 -10.81
C ASP A 61 -0.96 0.50 -11.10
N GLY A 62 -0.21 0.66 -12.19
CA GLY A 62 0.83 -0.25 -12.65
C GLY A 62 0.30 -1.37 -13.55
N PRO A 63 1.16 -2.00 -14.37
CA PRO A 63 0.77 -3.01 -15.35
C PRO A 63 0.13 -4.27 -14.73
N HIS A 64 0.36 -4.50 -13.43
CA HIS A 64 -0.17 -5.65 -12.71
C HIS A 64 -1.21 -5.27 -11.66
N ASN A 65 -1.70 -4.01 -11.65
CA ASN A 65 -2.68 -3.50 -10.68
C ASN A 65 -2.26 -3.77 -9.22
N ASN A 66 -0.98 -3.60 -8.93
CA ASN A 66 -0.36 -3.91 -7.64
C ASN A 66 0.35 -2.70 -7.02
N VAL A 67 0.19 -1.51 -7.61
CA VAL A 67 0.74 -0.26 -7.07
C VAL A 67 -0.37 0.53 -6.41
N LEU A 68 -0.30 0.70 -5.08
CA LEU A 68 -1.20 1.58 -4.35
C LEU A 68 -0.72 3.03 -4.48
N VAL A 69 -1.53 3.88 -5.09
CA VAL A 69 -1.23 5.29 -5.32
C VAL A 69 -1.90 6.17 -4.27
N ILE A 70 -1.07 7.04 -3.67
CA ILE A 70 -1.42 7.96 -2.60
C ILE A 70 -1.17 9.38 -3.08
N LYS A 71 -2.23 10.19 -3.08
CA LYS A 71 -2.24 11.60 -3.50
C LYS A 71 -3.01 12.45 -2.49
N PRO A 72 -2.42 12.78 -1.32
CA PRO A 72 -3.12 13.53 -0.29
C PRO A 72 -3.23 15.02 -0.67
N PRO A 73 -4.17 15.76 -0.04
CA PRO A 73 -4.20 17.22 -0.17
C PRO A 73 -2.89 17.86 0.26
N LEU A 74 -2.46 18.95 -0.38
CA LEU A 74 -1.22 19.67 -0.04
C LEU A 74 -1.19 20.19 1.41
N ALA A 75 -2.36 20.37 2.03
CA ALA A 75 -2.50 20.80 3.42
C ALA A 75 -2.35 19.65 4.44
N MET A 76 -2.08 18.41 4.01
CA MET A 76 -1.92 17.26 4.91
C MET A 76 -0.78 17.51 5.91
N SER A 77 -1.08 17.38 7.20
CA SER A 77 -0.07 17.55 8.24
C SER A 77 0.79 16.30 8.40
N ALA A 78 1.96 16.45 9.04
CA ALA A 78 2.79 15.30 9.41
C ALA A 78 2.07 14.34 10.38
N THR A 79 1.13 14.84 11.18
CA THR A 79 0.32 14.01 12.08
C THR A 79 -0.70 13.18 11.30
N ASP A 80 -1.35 13.77 10.29
CA ASP A 80 -2.25 13.04 9.39
C ASP A 80 -1.48 11.98 8.61
N ALA A 81 -0.28 12.31 8.11
CA ALA A 81 0.60 11.37 7.44
C ALA A 81 0.96 10.17 8.32
N ARG A 82 1.35 10.41 9.59
CA ARG A 82 1.63 9.33 10.55
C ARG A 82 0.41 8.46 10.82
N ARG A 83 -0.77 9.08 10.99
CA ARG A 83 -2.03 8.35 11.17
C ARG A 83 -2.31 7.47 9.95
N PHE A 84 -2.17 8.02 8.75
CA PHE A 84 -2.39 7.30 7.51
C PHE A 84 -1.47 6.08 7.36
N VAL A 85 -0.16 6.24 7.62
CA VAL A 85 0.80 5.13 7.59
C VAL A 85 0.42 4.06 8.63
N GLY A 86 0.05 4.45 9.84
CA GLY A 86 -0.37 3.50 10.87
C GLY A 86 -1.61 2.67 10.48
N LEU A 87 -2.56 3.28 9.76
CA LEU A 87 -3.73 2.57 9.24
C LEU A 87 -3.37 1.57 8.13
N ILE A 88 -2.45 1.94 7.21
CA ILE A 88 -1.94 0.99 6.22
C ILE A 88 -1.28 -0.20 6.90
N GLU A 89 -0.40 0.05 7.87
CA GLU A 89 0.27 -1.02 8.59
C GLU A 89 -0.71 -1.93 9.32
N GLN A 90 -1.76 -1.37 9.92
CA GLN A 90 -2.81 -2.14 10.58
C GLN A 90 -3.51 -3.06 9.58
N GLU A 91 -3.97 -2.52 8.44
CA GLU A 91 -4.65 -3.33 7.43
C GLU A 91 -3.74 -4.41 6.84
N LEU A 92 -2.47 -4.09 6.58
CA LEU A 92 -1.49 -5.08 6.13
C LEU A 92 -1.28 -6.20 7.15
N ARG A 93 -1.28 -5.91 8.45
CA ARG A 93 -1.22 -6.93 9.51
C ARG A 93 -2.49 -7.78 9.54
N GLU A 94 -3.67 -7.15 9.47
CA GLU A 94 -4.95 -7.87 9.47
C GLU A 94 -5.18 -8.70 8.21
N MET A 95 -4.45 -8.41 7.13
CA MET A 95 -4.49 -9.19 5.89
C MET A 95 -3.57 -10.42 5.92
N GLN A 96 -2.69 -10.55 6.92
CA GLN A 96 -1.82 -11.72 7.04
C GLN A 96 -2.65 -12.99 7.28
N GLY A 97 -2.35 -14.04 6.51
CA GLY A 97 -3.03 -15.34 6.63
C GLY A 97 -4.43 -15.39 6.02
N LEU A 98 -4.90 -14.32 5.37
CA LEU A 98 -6.12 -14.37 4.57
C LEU A 98 -5.88 -15.11 3.26
N ASP A 99 -6.92 -15.80 2.78
CA ASP A 99 -6.90 -16.45 1.47
C ASP A 99 -7.45 -15.50 0.39
N PHE A 100 -6.59 -15.16 -0.56
CA PHE A 100 -6.91 -14.24 -1.66
C PHE A 100 -7.28 -14.95 -2.96
N ARG A 101 -7.31 -16.29 -3.00
CA ARG A 101 -7.54 -17.08 -4.23
C ARG A 101 -8.88 -16.80 -4.92
N ASN A 102 -9.88 -16.33 -4.18
CA ASN A 102 -11.24 -16.08 -4.68
C ASN A 102 -11.63 -14.59 -4.71
N VAL A 103 -10.67 -13.68 -4.51
CA VAL A 103 -10.96 -12.25 -4.52
C VAL A 103 -11.01 -11.76 -5.97
N SER A 104 -12.19 -11.31 -6.41
CA SER A 104 -12.33 -10.62 -7.69
C SER A 104 -11.72 -9.22 -7.62
N HIS A 105 -10.99 -8.85 -8.67
CA HIS A 105 -10.46 -7.50 -8.85
C HIS A 105 -11.60 -6.49 -8.78
N THR A 106 -11.44 -5.48 -7.92
CA THR A 106 -12.36 -4.33 -7.88
C THR A 106 -11.94 -3.37 -8.99
N PRO A 107 -12.79 -3.12 -10.01
CA PRO A 107 -12.51 -2.07 -10.98
C PRO A 107 -12.55 -0.73 -10.23
N THR A 108 -11.51 0.08 -10.40
CA THR A 108 -11.47 1.47 -9.92
C THR A 108 -12.02 2.40 -10.98
#